data_AF-A0A3A5VVZ4-F1
#
_entry.id   AF-A0A3A5VVZ4-F1
#
_cell.length_a   1.000
_cell.length_b   1.000
_cell.length_c   1.000
_cell.angle_alpha   90.00
_cell.angle_beta   90.00
_cell.angle_gamma   90.00
#
_symmetry.space_group_name_H-M   'P 1'
#
loop_
_entity.id
_entity.type
_entity.pdbx_description
1 polymer ?
#
loop_
_entity_poly.entity_id
_entity_poly.type
_entity_poly.pdbx_seq_one_letter_code
_entity_poly.pdbx_strand_id
1 'polypeptide(L)'
;MVLDVHVLGTASARPTPERAVSGSLVKGPDGIAIVDCGEGFQTRYALQRRRLKRHSVGETLKPSTVDVLAFTHGHLDHTWGALPWLQSMDLENRQQPLLIIGPTSAEVAEALLNDEQLPEAAPSADLARQWMAWFALGGDMIRFPIRWVLGVVNADRWVEVDPTSGKARLLEKMPQPEGWGNSSLRPVPTQHTVPSCGWMVQQKAMAGKFDRARADEMQLTTKQRAMVARGENITDANGETIAASWFRGGERAAVSVLISGDTATTPEAWDDSVSPTLLIHEATYLEEQQNKAEEHMHSTAAGAVASAQAVGATYLALTHYSNRIKNSKTPEDEAKTAADGVAVVALNDNDRLVVDDDGDLTHLKWESDGWVLANIPPNR
;
A
#
# COMPACT_ATOMS: atom_id res chain seq x y z
N MET A 1 -9.63 -12.61 7.24
CA MET A 1 -9.26 -11.67 6.18
C MET A 1 -7.85 -11.23 6.48
N VAL A 2 -7.15 -10.73 5.48
CA VAL A 2 -5.68 -10.71 5.48
C VAL A 2 -5.28 -9.57 4.56
N LEU A 3 -4.28 -8.80 4.95
CA LEU A 3 -3.57 -7.90 4.04
C LEU A 3 -2.39 -8.68 3.46
N ASP A 4 -2.45 -9.02 2.17
CA ASP A 4 -1.42 -9.74 1.43
C ASP A 4 -0.67 -8.75 0.53
N VAL A 5 0.53 -8.38 0.94
CA VAL A 5 1.41 -7.47 0.22
C VAL A 5 2.30 -8.27 -0.72
N HIS A 6 2.35 -7.88 -2.00
CA HIS A 6 3.34 -8.39 -2.95
C HIS A 6 4.29 -7.27 -3.33
N VAL A 7 5.58 -7.50 -3.10
CA VAL A 7 6.64 -6.53 -3.39
C VAL A 7 7.20 -6.87 -4.76
N LEU A 8 6.98 -6.04 -5.78
CA LEU A 8 7.39 -6.37 -7.16
C LEU A 8 8.69 -5.67 -7.57
N GLY A 9 9.27 -4.82 -6.74
CA GLY A 9 10.54 -4.18 -6.98
C GLY A 9 11.10 -3.59 -5.70
N THR A 10 12.42 -3.69 -5.54
CA THR A 10 13.15 -3.30 -4.33
C THR A 10 14.39 -2.45 -4.62
N ALA A 11 14.63 -2.04 -5.86
CA ALA A 11 15.74 -1.17 -6.24
C ALA A 11 15.35 0.32 -6.17
N SER A 12 16.32 1.14 -5.74
CA SER A 12 16.25 2.59 -5.85
C SER A 12 16.78 3.11 -7.19
N ALA A 13 16.11 4.12 -7.76
CA ALA A 13 16.45 4.93 -8.93
C ALA A 13 16.53 4.21 -10.29
N ARG A 14 17.03 2.97 -10.33
CA ARG A 14 17.17 2.19 -11.57
C ARG A 14 17.19 0.69 -11.29
N PRO A 15 16.72 -0.15 -12.24
CA PRO A 15 16.80 -1.59 -12.07
C PRO A 15 18.25 -2.09 -12.04
N THR A 16 18.47 -3.20 -11.35
CA THR A 16 19.68 -4.03 -11.43
C THR A 16 19.30 -5.38 -12.07
N PRO A 17 20.26 -6.26 -12.39
CA PRO A 17 19.94 -7.60 -12.86
C PRO A 17 19.07 -8.42 -11.88
N GLU A 18 19.13 -8.10 -10.58
CA GLU A 18 18.45 -8.82 -9.50
C GLU A 18 17.22 -8.09 -8.94
N ARG A 19 17.16 -6.76 -9.05
CA ARG A 19 16.11 -5.93 -8.45
C ARG A 19 15.51 -4.98 -9.45
N ALA A 20 14.19 -4.94 -9.52
CA ALA A 20 13.44 -3.96 -10.26
C ALA A 20 13.13 -2.73 -9.42
N VAL A 21 12.78 -1.63 -10.09
CA VAL A 21 12.35 -0.38 -9.43
C VAL A 21 10.99 -0.51 -8.77
N SER A 22 10.68 0.45 -7.91
CA SER A 22 9.50 0.52 -7.05
C SER A 22 8.19 0.11 -7.71
N GLY A 23 7.38 -0.62 -6.95
CA GLY A 23 6.05 -1.05 -7.34
C GLY A 23 5.62 -2.24 -6.51
N SER A 24 4.61 -2.03 -5.69
CA SER A 24 4.07 -3.04 -4.77
C SER A 24 2.55 -3.02 -4.82
N LEU A 25 1.93 -4.05 -4.28
CA LEU A 25 0.47 -4.07 -4.13
C LEU A 25 0.07 -4.65 -2.79
N VAL A 26 -1.05 -4.14 -2.25
CA VAL A 26 -1.70 -4.65 -1.06
C VAL A 26 -3.06 -5.20 -1.48
N LYS A 27 -3.22 -6.52 -1.40
CA LYS A 27 -4.49 -7.20 -1.59
C LYS A 27 -5.20 -7.32 -0.25
N GLY A 28 -6.40 -6.77 -0.15
CA GLY A 28 -7.26 -6.87 1.02
C GLY A 28 -8.61 -7.52 0.68
N PRO A 29 -9.56 -7.51 1.64
CA PRO A 29 -10.88 -8.12 1.46
C PRO A 29 -11.77 -7.43 0.42
N ASP A 30 -11.64 -6.11 0.29
CA ASP A 30 -12.48 -5.32 -0.62
C ASP A 30 -11.87 -5.19 -2.03
N GLY A 31 -10.55 -5.41 -2.17
CA GLY A 31 -9.87 -5.34 -3.46
C GLY A 31 -8.37 -5.09 -3.33
N ILE A 32 -7.76 -4.51 -4.36
CA ILE A 32 -6.29 -4.35 -4.48
C ILE A 32 -5.93 -2.87 -4.65
N ALA A 33 -5.01 -2.41 -3.80
CA ALA A 33 -4.28 -1.16 -3.98
C ALA A 33 -2.88 -1.43 -4.55
N ILE A 34 -2.53 -0.73 -5.63
CA ILE A 34 -1.14 -0.65 -6.10
C ILE A 34 -0.51 0.59 -5.47
N VAL A 35 0.71 0.44 -4.96
CA VAL A 35 1.55 1.55 -4.52
C VAL A 35 2.79 1.59 -5.39
N ASP A 36 2.89 2.67 -6.17
CA ASP A 36 3.86 2.88 -7.23
C ASP A 36 3.82 1.86 -8.38
N CYS A 37 4.28 2.30 -9.53
CA CYS A 37 4.28 1.57 -10.78
C CYS A 37 5.51 1.97 -11.62
N GLY A 38 6.69 1.66 -11.12
CA GLY A 38 7.96 1.92 -11.81
C GLY A 38 8.11 1.12 -13.12
N GLU A 39 9.06 1.53 -13.97
CA GLU A 39 9.30 0.92 -15.28
C GLU A 39 9.30 -0.62 -15.23
N GLY A 40 8.56 -1.26 -16.15
CA GLY A 40 8.47 -2.73 -16.25
C GLY A 40 7.42 -3.39 -15.35
N PHE A 41 6.65 -2.61 -14.58
CA PHE A 41 5.63 -3.12 -13.66
C PHE A 41 4.64 -4.12 -14.30
N GLN A 42 4.14 -3.83 -15.51
CA GLN A 42 3.19 -4.73 -16.19
C GLN A 42 3.70 -6.17 -16.33
N THR A 43 4.99 -6.34 -16.62
CA THR A 43 5.63 -7.64 -16.79
C THR A 43 5.78 -8.34 -15.44
N ARG A 44 6.18 -7.59 -14.40
CA ARG A 44 6.33 -8.11 -13.03
C ARG A 44 4.99 -8.55 -12.45
N TYR A 45 3.96 -7.75 -12.64
CA TYR A 45 2.58 -8.07 -12.24
C TYR A 45 2.05 -9.31 -12.96
N ALA A 46 2.24 -9.42 -14.28
CA ALA A 46 1.85 -10.61 -15.05
C ALA A 46 2.59 -11.88 -14.60
N LEU A 47 3.89 -11.77 -14.28
CA LEU A 47 4.68 -12.87 -13.76
C LEU A 47 4.22 -13.28 -12.34
N GLN A 48 3.94 -12.32 -11.46
CA GLN A 48 3.46 -12.58 -10.11
C GLN A 48 2.11 -13.31 -10.13
N ARG A 49 1.18 -12.90 -11.02
CA ARG A 49 -0.08 -13.62 -11.28
C ARG A 49 0.16 -15.09 -11.65
N ARG A 50 1.10 -15.33 -12.56
CA ARG A 50 1.44 -16.67 -13.02
C ARG A 50 2.02 -17.52 -11.88
N ARG A 51 2.89 -16.94 -11.05
CA ARG A 51 3.47 -17.62 -9.88
C ARG A 51 2.41 -18.00 -8.86
N LEU A 52 1.49 -17.08 -8.54
CA LEU A 52 0.37 -17.36 -7.63
C LEU A 52 -0.48 -18.52 -8.12
N LYS A 53 -0.88 -18.49 -9.41
CA LYS A 53 -1.66 -19.57 -10.01
C LYS A 53 -0.97 -20.94 -9.91
N ARG A 54 0.37 -20.98 -9.90
CA ARG A 54 1.16 -22.22 -9.82
C ARG A 54 1.41 -22.68 -8.37
N HIS A 55 1.70 -21.76 -7.46
CA HIS A 55 2.22 -22.09 -6.12
C HIS A 55 1.28 -21.72 -4.96
N SER A 56 0.12 -21.12 -5.23
CA SER A 56 -0.85 -20.71 -4.21
C SER A 56 -2.27 -20.99 -4.68
N VAL A 57 -2.78 -22.18 -4.37
CA VAL A 57 -4.12 -22.63 -4.79
C VAL A 57 -5.20 -21.68 -4.26
N GLY A 58 -6.07 -21.21 -5.14
CA GLY A 58 -7.15 -20.28 -4.79
C GLY A 58 -6.74 -18.81 -4.78
N GLU A 59 -5.45 -18.50 -4.81
CA GLU A 59 -4.94 -17.14 -4.85
C GLU A 59 -4.75 -16.64 -6.30
N THR A 60 -5.18 -15.42 -6.54
CA THR A 60 -5.02 -14.77 -7.85
C THR A 60 -4.98 -13.26 -7.69
N LEU A 61 -4.30 -12.59 -8.61
CA LEU A 61 -4.37 -11.15 -8.81
C LEU A 61 -5.11 -10.92 -10.13
N LYS A 62 -6.27 -10.27 -10.04
CA LYS A 62 -7.09 -9.93 -11.20
C LYS A 62 -6.94 -8.43 -11.45
N PRO A 63 -6.54 -8.00 -12.65
CA PRO A 63 -6.57 -6.58 -12.99
C PRO A 63 -7.90 -5.92 -12.67
N SER A 64 -9.03 -6.60 -12.90
CA SER A 64 -10.37 -6.08 -12.63
C SER A 64 -10.70 -5.86 -11.15
N THR A 65 -9.87 -6.33 -10.21
CA THR A 65 -10.02 -6.09 -8.76
C THR A 65 -8.93 -5.15 -8.23
N VAL A 66 -8.17 -4.51 -9.12
CA VAL A 66 -7.36 -3.34 -8.76
C VAL A 66 -8.27 -2.14 -8.78
N ASP A 67 -8.42 -1.48 -7.64
CA ASP A 67 -9.36 -0.35 -7.48
C ASP A 67 -8.63 0.98 -7.37
N VAL A 68 -7.36 0.95 -6.97
CA VAL A 68 -6.52 2.14 -6.85
C VAL A 68 -5.08 1.91 -7.27
N LEU A 69 -4.53 2.88 -7.99
CA LEU A 69 -3.09 3.07 -8.20
C LEU A 69 -2.69 4.36 -7.49
N ALA A 70 -1.95 4.20 -6.40
CA ALA A 70 -1.50 5.29 -5.54
C ALA A 70 0.01 5.54 -5.76
N PHE A 71 0.36 6.74 -6.21
CA PHE A 71 1.75 7.16 -6.35
C PHE A 71 2.24 7.78 -5.05
N THR A 72 3.39 7.34 -4.56
CA THR A 72 4.03 7.94 -3.38
C THR A 72 4.60 9.30 -3.71
N HIS A 73 5.13 9.48 -4.92
CA HIS A 73 5.68 10.73 -5.43
C HIS A 73 5.92 10.65 -6.95
N GLY A 74 6.56 11.67 -7.50
CA GLY A 74 6.72 11.87 -8.95
C GLY A 74 7.95 11.26 -9.63
N HIS A 75 8.90 10.63 -8.94
CA HIS A 75 10.09 10.13 -9.64
C HIS A 75 9.77 8.97 -10.60
N LEU A 76 10.51 8.90 -11.71
CA LEU A 76 10.17 8.01 -12.83
C LEU A 76 10.34 6.52 -12.49
N ASP A 77 11.22 6.19 -11.57
CA ASP A 77 11.36 4.83 -11.04
C ASP A 77 10.15 4.40 -10.18
N HIS A 78 9.23 5.31 -9.88
CA HIS A 78 7.94 5.04 -9.23
C HIS A 78 6.74 5.17 -10.17
N THR A 79 6.85 5.87 -11.31
CA THR A 79 5.68 6.22 -12.14
C THR A 79 5.72 5.66 -13.56
N TRP A 80 6.89 5.39 -14.13
CA TRP A 80 7.05 5.22 -15.57
C TRP A 80 6.45 3.93 -16.15
N GLY A 81 6.15 2.94 -15.30
CA GLY A 81 5.43 1.73 -15.67
C GLY A 81 3.92 1.89 -15.76
N ALA A 82 3.35 3.02 -15.33
CA ALA A 82 1.91 3.21 -15.22
C ALA A 82 1.21 3.22 -16.58
N LEU A 83 1.62 4.09 -17.51
CA LEU A 83 0.98 4.22 -18.83
C LEU A 83 0.90 2.88 -19.60
N PRO A 84 2.00 2.12 -19.81
CA PRO A 84 1.91 0.84 -20.52
C PRO A 84 1.05 -0.19 -19.75
N TRP A 85 1.04 -0.15 -18.42
CA TRP A 85 0.20 -1.04 -17.63
C TRP A 85 -1.30 -0.69 -17.73
N LEU A 86 -1.66 0.60 -17.73
CA LEU A 86 -3.03 1.06 -17.98
C LEU A 86 -3.50 0.61 -19.37
N GLN A 87 -2.66 0.73 -20.40
CA GLN A 87 -2.95 0.20 -21.74
C GLN A 87 -3.16 -1.33 -21.71
N SER A 88 -2.34 -2.07 -20.97
CA SER A 88 -2.52 -3.52 -20.80
C SER A 88 -3.87 -3.85 -20.14
N MET A 89 -4.30 -3.08 -19.13
CA MET A 89 -5.61 -3.28 -18.50
C MET A 89 -6.77 -2.96 -19.45
N ASP A 90 -6.62 -1.96 -20.31
CA ASP A 90 -7.61 -1.65 -21.36
C ASP A 90 -7.72 -2.77 -22.39
N LEU A 91 -6.58 -3.34 -22.82
CA LEU A 91 -6.54 -4.50 -23.73
C LEU A 91 -7.12 -5.78 -23.10
N GLU A 92 -7.07 -5.91 -21.77
CA GLU A 92 -7.80 -6.95 -21.03
C GLU A 92 -9.31 -6.65 -20.91
N ASN A 93 -9.82 -5.61 -21.58
CA ASN A 93 -11.22 -5.16 -21.58
C ASN A 93 -11.75 -4.83 -20.18
N ARG A 94 -10.91 -4.26 -19.30
CA ARG A 94 -11.35 -3.74 -18.01
C ARG A 94 -12.55 -2.81 -18.21
N GLN A 95 -13.55 -2.93 -17.34
CA GLN A 95 -14.73 -2.04 -17.31
C GLN A 95 -14.87 -1.30 -15.97
N GLN A 96 -14.20 -1.81 -14.94
CA GLN A 96 -14.26 -1.32 -13.58
C GLN A 96 -13.54 0.03 -13.48
N PRO A 97 -14.10 1.00 -12.74
CA PRO A 97 -13.45 2.28 -12.53
C PRO A 97 -12.13 2.10 -11.76
N LEU A 98 -11.14 2.93 -12.03
CA LEU A 98 -9.86 2.96 -11.33
C LEU A 98 -9.64 4.35 -10.72
N LEU A 99 -9.29 4.40 -9.44
CA LEU A 99 -8.78 5.62 -8.82
C LEU A 99 -7.26 5.69 -9.05
N ILE A 100 -6.77 6.78 -9.65
CA ILE A 100 -5.35 7.11 -9.70
C ILE A 100 -5.13 8.33 -8.82
N ILE A 101 -4.25 8.20 -7.82
CA ILE A 101 -4.09 9.21 -6.78
C ILE A 101 -2.63 9.43 -6.42
N GLY A 102 -2.26 10.65 -6.07
CA GLY A 102 -0.88 10.99 -5.66
C GLY A 102 -0.73 12.41 -5.13
N PRO A 103 0.44 12.75 -4.56
CA PRO A 103 0.69 14.06 -3.99
C PRO A 103 1.02 15.13 -5.05
N THR A 104 0.77 16.39 -4.70
CA THR A 104 1.23 17.58 -5.42
C THR A 104 1.45 18.75 -4.45
N SER A 105 1.98 19.88 -4.94
CA SER A 105 2.16 21.10 -4.14
C SER A 105 0.90 21.97 -4.11
N ALA A 106 0.82 22.88 -3.15
CA ALA A 106 -0.30 23.82 -3.04
C ALA A 106 -0.40 24.73 -4.28
N GLU A 107 0.74 25.20 -4.78
CA GLU A 107 0.85 26.08 -5.93
C GLU A 107 0.38 25.39 -7.22
N VAL A 108 0.72 24.10 -7.39
CA VAL A 108 0.23 23.30 -8.52
C VAL A 108 -1.26 23.08 -8.42
N ALA A 109 -1.78 22.69 -7.25
CA ALA A 109 -3.21 22.50 -7.05
C ALA A 109 -4.01 23.79 -7.29
N GLU A 110 -3.49 24.95 -6.86
CA GLU A 110 -4.12 26.25 -7.08
C GLU A 110 -4.12 26.65 -8.55
N ALA A 111 -3.00 26.48 -9.26
CA ALA A 111 -2.94 26.76 -10.69
C ALA A 111 -3.96 25.91 -11.48
N LEU A 112 -4.07 24.62 -11.18
CA LEU A 112 -5.03 23.71 -11.80
C LEU A 112 -6.49 24.11 -11.53
N LEU A 113 -6.81 24.57 -10.31
CA LEU A 113 -8.15 25.02 -9.94
C LEU A 113 -8.54 26.34 -10.61
N ASN A 114 -7.57 27.19 -10.91
CA ASN A 114 -7.78 28.49 -11.54
C ASN A 114 -7.68 28.46 -13.08
N ASP A 115 -7.48 27.28 -13.69
CA ASP A 115 -7.24 27.13 -15.14
C ASP A 115 -5.99 27.90 -15.61
N GLU A 116 -4.95 27.92 -14.76
CA GLU A 116 -3.67 28.60 -14.99
C GLU A 116 -2.57 27.60 -15.41
N GLN A 117 -1.50 28.13 -16.02
CA GLN A 117 -0.34 27.33 -16.34
C GLN A 117 0.37 26.86 -15.06
N LEU A 118 0.83 25.60 -15.06
CA LEU A 118 1.58 25.06 -13.93
C LEU A 118 2.83 25.91 -13.62
N PRO A 119 3.09 26.24 -12.33
CA PRO A 119 4.20 27.10 -11.95
C PRO A 119 5.55 26.60 -12.47
N GLU A 120 6.41 27.51 -12.92
CA GLU A 120 7.76 27.14 -13.39
C GLU A 120 8.60 26.49 -12.28
N ALA A 121 8.37 26.90 -11.02
CA ALA A 121 9.01 26.33 -9.84
C ALA A 121 8.51 24.92 -9.46
N ALA A 122 7.37 24.47 -10.02
CA ALA A 122 6.87 23.13 -9.74
C ALA A 122 7.86 22.09 -10.28
N PRO A 123 8.20 21.04 -9.50
CA PRO A 123 9.15 20.03 -9.93
C PRO A 123 8.80 19.47 -11.31
N SER A 124 9.80 19.21 -12.14
CA SER A 124 9.59 18.59 -13.45
C SER A 124 8.93 17.21 -13.34
N ALA A 125 9.20 16.53 -12.23
CA ALA A 125 8.63 15.25 -11.86
C ALA A 125 7.23 15.36 -11.21
N ASP A 126 6.62 16.53 -11.04
CA ASP A 126 5.28 16.63 -10.45
C ASP A 126 4.25 15.78 -11.24
N LEU A 127 3.39 15.06 -10.52
CA LEU A 127 2.43 14.13 -11.10
C LEU A 127 1.44 14.82 -12.06
N ALA A 128 1.07 16.08 -11.82
CA ALA A 128 0.22 16.84 -12.74
C ALA A 128 0.86 16.94 -14.14
N ARG A 129 2.15 17.28 -14.18
CA ARG A 129 2.92 17.37 -15.44
C ARG A 129 2.98 16.02 -16.15
N GLN A 130 3.24 14.96 -15.39
CA GLN A 130 3.35 13.61 -15.94
C GLN A 130 2.04 13.13 -16.53
N TRP A 131 0.92 13.30 -15.84
CA TRP A 131 -0.38 12.81 -16.32
C TRP A 131 -0.81 13.53 -17.60
N MET A 132 -0.62 14.85 -17.68
CA MET A 132 -0.86 15.61 -18.92
C MET A 132 0.05 15.10 -20.06
N ALA A 133 1.32 14.82 -19.77
CA ALA A 133 2.25 14.24 -20.75
C ALA A 133 1.85 12.82 -21.19
N TRP A 134 1.37 11.97 -20.27
CA TRP A 134 0.91 10.63 -20.60
C TRP A 134 -0.31 10.64 -21.53
N PHE A 135 -1.22 11.59 -21.36
CA PHE A 135 -2.35 11.75 -22.28
C PHE A 135 -1.89 12.16 -23.69
N ALA A 136 -0.89 13.03 -23.81
CA ALA A 136 -0.27 13.34 -25.10
C ALA A 136 0.43 12.13 -25.76
N LEU A 137 0.76 11.08 -24.98
CA LEU A 137 1.37 9.83 -25.43
C LEU A 137 0.36 8.69 -25.65
N GLY A 138 -0.94 9.00 -25.75
CA GLY A 138 -1.99 8.01 -26.01
C GLY A 138 -2.71 7.52 -24.76
N GLY A 139 -2.56 8.20 -23.62
CA GLY A 139 -3.38 7.94 -22.42
C GLY A 139 -4.87 8.27 -22.63
N ASP A 140 -5.18 9.17 -23.55
CA ASP A 140 -6.54 9.52 -23.99
C ASP A 140 -7.27 8.37 -24.70
N MET A 141 -6.53 7.36 -25.17
CA MET A 141 -7.08 6.16 -25.82
C MET A 141 -7.56 5.08 -24.83
N ILE A 142 -7.30 5.24 -23.53
CA ILE A 142 -7.76 4.30 -22.49
C ILE A 142 -9.27 4.48 -22.26
N ARG A 143 -10.04 3.39 -22.32
CA ARG A 143 -11.50 3.43 -22.44
C ARG A 143 -12.24 3.14 -21.13
N PHE A 144 -11.62 2.46 -20.18
CA PHE A 144 -12.25 2.23 -18.88
C PHE A 144 -12.20 3.50 -18.01
N PRO A 145 -13.16 3.69 -17.08
CA PRO A 145 -13.22 4.92 -16.31
C PRO A 145 -12.01 5.07 -15.38
N ILE A 146 -11.35 6.22 -15.43
CA ILE A 146 -10.26 6.57 -14.51
C ILE A 146 -10.56 7.92 -13.87
N ARG A 147 -10.41 7.99 -12.55
CA ARG A 147 -10.40 9.24 -11.79
C ARG A 147 -8.96 9.62 -11.45
N TRP A 148 -8.53 10.82 -11.80
CA TRP A 148 -7.18 11.31 -11.56
C TRP A 148 -7.20 12.34 -10.45
N VAL A 149 -6.57 12.06 -9.31
CA VAL A 149 -6.74 12.85 -8.09
C VAL A 149 -5.38 13.24 -7.52
N LEU A 150 -5.14 14.54 -7.39
CA LEU A 150 -3.96 15.07 -6.73
C LEU A 150 -4.29 15.59 -5.34
N GLY A 151 -3.36 15.43 -4.40
CA GLY A 151 -3.50 15.86 -3.02
C GLY A 151 -2.37 16.75 -2.55
N VAL A 152 -2.70 17.88 -1.95
CA VAL A 152 -1.80 18.60 -1.05
C VAL A 152 -1.93 17.93 0.31
N VAL A 153 -1.18 16.84 0.49
CA VAL A 153 -1.42 15.85 1.56
C VAL A 153 -1.41 16.50 2.96
N ASN A 154 -0.45 17.38 3.24
CA ASN A 154 -0.34 18.08 4.53
C ASN A 154 -1.52 19.02 4.85
N ALA A 155 -2.26 19.44 3.82
CA ALA A 155 -3.39 20.35 3.97
C ALA A 155 -4.75 19.65 3.82
N ASP A 156 -4.76 18.32 3.67
CA ASP A 156 -5.95 17.51 3.34
C ASP A 156 -6.79 18.12 2.20
N ARG A 157 -6.12 18.69 1.19
CA ARG A 157 -6.75 19.39 0.07
C ARG A 157 -6.59 18.57 -1.21
N TRP A 158 -7.71 18.20 -1.82
CA TRP A 158 -7.73 17.26 -2.93
C TRP A 158 -8.41 17.84 -4.16
N VAL A 159 -7.82 17.60 -5.32
CA VAL A 159 -8.34 18.07 -6.61
C VAL A 159 -8.46 16.90 -7.57
N GLU A 160 -9.60 16.79 -8.25
CA GLU A 160 -9.78 15.85 -9.35
C GLU A 160 -9.47 16.55 -10.65
N VAL A 161 -8.49 16.02 -11.38
CA VAL A 161 -7.94 16.58 -12.61
C VAL A 161 -8.54 15.86 -13.81
N ASP A 162 -8.87 16.61 -14.84
CA ASP A 162 -9.05 16.10 -16.19
C ASP A 162 -7.72 16.25 -16.95
N PRO A 163 -6.94 15.18 -17.15
CA PRO A 163 -5.62 15.29 -17.77
C PRO A 163 -5.67 15.71 -19.25
N THR A 164 -6.82 15.57 -19.92
CA THR A 164 -6.98 16.01 -21.32
C THR A 164 -7.03 17.54 -21.41
N SER A 165 -7.79 18.17 -20.51
CA SER A 165 -7.94 19.63 -20.51
C SER A 165 -6.97 20.35 -19.58
N GLY A 166 -6.37 19.64 -18.61
CA GLY A 166 -5.58 20.23 -17.52
C GLY A 166 -6.44 20.90 -16.44
N LYS A 167 -7.78 20.86 -16.56
CA LYS A 167 -8.69 21.48 -15.59
C LYS A 167 -8.83 20.62 -14.36
N ALA A 168 -9.04 21.25 -13.21
CA ALA A 168 -9.34 20.52 -11.99
C ALA A 168 -10.57 21.06 -11.27
N ARG A 169 -11.17 20.20 -10.43
CA ARG A 169 -12.21 20.57 -9.48
C ARG A 169 -11.77 20.21 -8.06
N LEU A 170 -12.14 21.05 -7.10
CA LEU A 170 -11.92 20.78 -5.70
C LEU A 170 -12.84 19.64 -5.24
N LEU A 171 -12.30 18.73 -4.43
CA LEU A 171 -13.06 17.68 -3.74
C LEU A 171 -13.29 18.07 -2.29
N GLU A 172 -14.43 17.64 -1.73
CA GLU A 172 -14.75 17.87 -0.31
C GLU A 172 -13.78 17.16 0.64
N LYS A 173 -13.25 16.01 0.21
CA LYS A 173 -12.29 15.17 0.95
C LYS A 173 -11.60 14.20 -0.01
N MET A 174 -10.55 13.53 0.48
CA MET A 174 -9.92 12.43 -0.23
C MET A 174 -10.95 11.35 -0.65
N PRO A 175 -11.03 10.96 -1.93
CA PRO A 175 -11.88 9.86 -2.35
C PRO A 175 -11.30 8.51 -1.91
N GLN A 176 -12.17 7.57 -1.56
CA GLN A 176 -11.81 6.16 -1.35
C GLN A 176 -12.02 5.35 -2.64
N PRO A 177 -11.33 4.21 -2.82
CA PRO A 177 -11.60 3.30 -3.92
C PRO A 177 -13.05 2.79 -3.87
N GLU A 178 -13.67 2.61 -5.04
CA GLU A 178 -15.08 2.20 -5.11
C GLU A 178 -15.28 0.79 -4.53
N GLY A 179 -16.31 0.60 -3.72
CA GLY A 179 -16.64 -0.69 -3.11
C GLY A 179 -15.87 -1.01 -1.82
N TRP A 180 -14.94 -0.17 -1.38
CA TRP A 180 -14.23 -0.34 -0.12
C TRP A 180 -15.13 0.01 1.07
N GLY A 181 -15.49 -0.99 1.87
CA GLY A 181 -16.36 -0.86 3.05
C GLY A 181 -15.72 -1.37 4.35
N ASN A 182 -14.85 -2.38 4.25
CA ASN A 182 -14.05 -2.96 5.33
C ASN A 182 -12.60 -2.46 5.32
N SER A 183 -12.13 -1.97 4.17
CA SER A 183 -10.81 -1.37 3.97
C SER A 183 -10.90 0.14 3.78
N SER A 184 -9.78 0.81 3.99
CA SER A 184 -9.59 2.23 3.70
C SER A 184 -8.16 2.49 3.23
N LEU A 185 -7.99 3.51 2.40
CA LEU A 185 -6.71 4.04 1.96
C LEU A 185 -6.55 5.45 2.55
N ARG A 186 -5.42 5.73 3.20
CA ARG A 186 -5.09 7.09 3.66
C ARG A 186 -3.62 7.41 3.37
N PRO A 187 -3.28 8.65 3.03
CA PRO A 187 -1.89 9.04 2.92
C PRO A 187 -1.29 9.28 4.31
N VAL A 188 0.02 9.18 4.40
CA VAL A 188 0.83 9.66 5.53
C VAL A 188 1.89 10.58 4.94
N PRO A 189 1.97 11.86 5.31
CA PRO A 189 2.98 12.74 4.75
C PRO A 189 4.40 12.22 4.92
N THR A 190 5.26 12.48 3.94
CA THR A 190 6.69 12.16 3.99
C THR A 190 7.53 13.37 3.62
N GLN A 191 8.84 13.24 3.73
CA GLN A 191 9.78 14.30 3.39
C GLN A 191 10.72 13.84 2.27
N HIS A 192 10.54 14.40 1.08
CA HIS A 192 11.36 14.10 -0.09
C HIS A 192 11.54 15.33 -0.99
N THR A 193 12.35 15.21 -2.05
CA THR A 193 12.75 16.34 -2.92
C THR A 193 11.62 16.90 -3.79
N VAL A 194 10.53 16.15 -3.92
CA VAL A 194 9.28 16.52 -4.61
C VAL A 194 8.10 16.21 -3.69
N PRO A 195 6.88 16.72 -3.95
CA PRO A 195 5.70 16.36 -3.16
C PRO A 195 5.59 14.84 -3.01
N SER A 196 5.49 14.37 -1.76
CA SER A 196 5.57 12.96 -1.42
C SER A 196 4.64 12.57 -0.26
N CYS A 197 4.20 11.31 -0.27
CA CYS A 197 3.54 10.68 0.87
C CYS A 197 3.70 9.15 0.83
N GLY A 198 3.60 8.52 2.00
CA GLY A 198 3.35 7.10 2.13
C GLY A 198 1.86 6.78 2.03
N TRP A 199 1.54 5.53 1.74
CA TRP A 199 0.16 5.05 1.61
C TRP A 199 -0.13 3.95 2.63
N MET A 200 -1.13 4.21 3.49
CA MET A 200 -1.64 3.25 4.46
C MET A 200 -2.90 2.58 3.93
N VAL A 201 -2.87 1.26 3.80
CA VAL A 201 -4.05 0.43 3.59
C VAL A 201 -4.44 -0.19 4.92
N GLN A 202 -5.63 0.13 5.40
CA GLN A 202 -6.11 -0.27 6.72
C GLN A 202 -7.44 -1.02 6.63
N GLN A 203 -7.49 -2.20 7.24
CA GLN A 203 -8.72 -2.94 7.49
C GLN A 203 -9.31 -2.51 8.83
N LYS A 204 -10.61 -2.23 8.86
CA LYS A 204 -11.32 -1.82 10.08
C LYS A 204 -11.27 -2.91 11.15
N ALA A 205 -11.34 -2.50 12.40
CA ALA A 205 -11.61 -3.41 13.50
C ALA A 205 -12.92 -4.17 13.24
N MET A 206 -12.95 -5.43 13.65
CA MET A 206 -14.09 -6.30 13.41
C MET A 206 -14.51 -7.04 14.66
N ALA A 207 -15.78 -7.45 14.68
CA ALA A 207 -16.25 -8.44 15.63
C ALA A 207 -15.37 -9.69 15.58
N GLY A 208 -15.14 -10.29 16.75
CA GLY A 208 -14.39 -11.52 16.88
C GLY A 208 -14.94 -12.65 16.03
N LYS A 209 -14.11 -13.69 15.85
CA LYS A 209 -14.50 -14.88 15.08
C LYS A 209 -15.83 -15.44 15.59
N PHE A 210 -16.69 -15.83 14.66
CA PHE A 210 -17.97 -16.43 15.02
C PHE A 210 -17.74 -17.83 15.59
N ASP A 211 -18.25 -18.09 16.79
CA ASP A 211 -18.17 -19.38 17.45
C ASP A 211 -19.23 -20.32 16.87
N ARG A 212 -18.82 -21.03 15.83
CA ARG A 212 -19.68 -21.97 15.12
C ARG A 212 -20.02 -23.18 15.97
N ALA A 213 -19.07 -23.64 16.81
CA ALA A 213 -19.26 -24.78 17.70
C ALA A 213 -20.34 -24.49 18.74
N ARG A 214 -20.30 -23.31 19.37
CA ARG A 214 -21.35 -22.88 20.30
C ARG A 214 -22.72 -22.75 19.61
N ALA A 215 -22.76 -22.25 18.38
CA ALA A 215 -23.99 -22.18 17.61
C ALA A 215 -24.55 -23.57 17.23
N ASP A 216 -23.66 -24.55 17.01
CA ASP A 216 -24.02 -25.97 16.82
C ASP A 216 -24.58 -26.58 18.11
N GLU A 217 -23.92 -26.36 19.25
CA GLU A 217 -24.35 -26.85 20.57
C GLU A 217 -25.74 -26.32 20.96
N MET A 218 -26.01 -25.04 20.68
CA MET A 218 -27.32 -24.42 20.93
C MET A 218 -28.37 -24.74 19.85
N GLN A 219 -28.03 -25.60 18.89
CA GLN A 219 -28.94 -26.05 17.82
C GLN A 219 -29.59 -24.89 17.05
N LEU A 220 -28.86 -23.77 16.88
CA LEU A 220 -29.40 -22.61 16.17
C LEU A 220 -29.70 -22.96 14.72
N THR A 221 -30.89 -22.57 14.25
CA THR A 221 -31.26 -22.64 12.83
C THR A 221 -30.34 -21.77 11.97
N THR A 222 -30.26 -22.03 10.67
CA THR A 222 -29.51 -21.20 9.71
C THR A 222 -29.89 -19.72 9.79
N LYS A 223 -31.18 -19.42 9.98
CA LYS A 223 -31.68 -18.05 10.13
C LYS A 223 -31.17 -17.42 11.43
N GLN A 224 -31.30 -18.11 12.56
CA GLN A 224 -30.81 -17.64 13.86
C GLN A 224 -29.30 -17.42 13.83
N ARG A 225 -28.53 -18.33 13.23
CA ARG A 225 -27.07 -18.16 13.03
C ARG A 225 -26.74 -16.91 12.24
N ALA A 226 -27.47 -16.64 11.16
CA ALA A 226 -27.26 -15.42 10.38
C ALA A 226 -27.58 -14.16 11.19
N MET A 227 -28.60 -14.19 12.05
CA MET A 227 -28.94 -13.09 12.96
C MET A 227 -27.84 -12.85 13.99
N VAL A 228 -27.45 -13.87 14.76
CA VAL A 228 -26.39 -13.71 15.78
C VAL A 228 -25.03 -13.40 15.16
N ALA A 229 -24.75 -13.88 13.94
CA ALA A 229 -23.58 -13.47 13.19
C ALA A 229 -23.65 -11.98 12.79
N ARG A 230 -24.81 -11.38 12.54
CA ARG A 230 -24.91 -9.93 12.31
C ARG A 230 -24.92 -9.09 13.59
N GLY A 231 -24.75 -9.72 14.75
CA GLY A 231 -24.83 -9.02 16.04
C GLY A 231 -26.26 -8.84 16.56
N GLU A 232 -27.24 -9.49 15.92
CA GLU A 232 -28.65 -9.40 16.33
C GLU A 232 -28.95 -10.46 17.40
N ASN A 233 -29.46 -10.04 18.56
CA ASN A 233 -29.95 -10.95 19.59
C ASN A 233 -31.16 -11.73 19.07
N ILE A 234 -31.31 -12.98 19.50
CA ILE A 234 -32.45 -13.82 19.15
C ILE A 234 -33.20 -14.23 20.42
N THR A 235 -34.47 -14.55 20.27
CA THR A 235 -35.28 -15.14 21.35
C THR A 235 -35.40 -16.65 21.12
N ASP A 236 -35.23 -17.44 22.15
CA ASP A 236 -35.40 -18.89 22.10
C ASP A 236 -36.88 -19.30 22.21
N ALA A 237 -37.15 -20.61 22.21
CA ALA A 237 -38.51 -21.14 22.32
C ALA A 237 -39.17 -20.92 23.69
N ASN A 238 -38.39 -20.61 24.72
CA ASN A 238 -38.84 -20.35 26.08
C ASN A 238 -39.05 -18.85 26.36
N GLY A 239 -38.75 -17.98 25.39
CA GLY A 239 -38.82 -16.53 25.54
C GLY A 239 -37.54 -15.89 26.10
N GLU A 240 -36.46 -16.65 26.27
CA GLU A 240 -35.18 -16.13 26.75
C GLU A 240 -34.39 -15.47 25.62
N THR A 241 -33.69 -14.38 25.96
CA THR A 241 -32.82 -13.68 25.00
C THR A 241 -31.46 -14.36 24.94
N ILE A 242 -31.10 -14.84 23.75
CA ILE A 242 -29.76 -15.30 23.42
C ILE A 242 -29.01 -14.12 22.80
N ALA A 243 -28.01 -13.61 23.52
CA ALA A 243 -27.23 -12.48 23.07
C ALA A 243 -26.27 -12.88 21.93
N ALA A 244 -26.19 -12.07 20.87
CA ALA A 244 -25.30 -12.32 19.74
C ALA A 244 -23.82 -12.33 20.14
N SER A 245 -23.46 -11.54 21.17
CA SER A 245 -22.11 -11.48 21.74
C SER A 245 -21.63 -12.82 22.28
N TRP A 246 -22.52 -13.75 22.63
CA TRP A 246 -22.15 -15.10 23.08
C TRP A 246 -21.46 -15.92 22.00
N PHE A 247 -21.73 -15.62 20.72
CA PHE A 247 -21.16 -16.34 19.57
C PHE A 247 -20.01 -15.58 18.92
N ARG A 248 -19.42 -14.60 19.61
CA ARG A 248 -18.32 -13.80 19.10
C ARG A 248 -17.15 -13.88 20.06
N GLY A 249 -15.95 -14.11 19.51
CA GLY A 249 -14.71 -13.85 20.24
C GLY A 249 -14.54 -12.35 20.57
N GLY A 250 -13.46 -12.00 21.26
CA GLY A 250 -13.09 -10.61 21.51
C GLY A 250 -12.96 -9.79 20.21
N GLU A 251 -13.11 -8.47 20.30
CA GLU A 251 -12.89 -7.59 19.15
C GLU A 251 -11.49 -7.80 18.57
N ARG A 252 -11.42 -7.90 17.25
CA ARG A 252 -10.16 -7.97 16.53
C ARG A 252 -9.76 -6.57 16.12
N ALA A 253 -8.55 -6.18 16.51
CA ALA A 253 -8.02 -4.86 16.24
C ALA A 253 -7.94 -4.59 14.72
N ALA A 254 -7.92 -3.30 14.36
CA ALA A 254 -7.63 -2.93 12.99
C ALA A 254 -6.21 -3.37 12.63
N VAL A 255 -6.03 -3.87 11.41
CA VAL A 255 -4.71 -4.20 10.86
C VAL A 255 -4.40 -3.30 9.69
N SER A 256 -3.14 -2.92 9.52
CA SER A 256 -2.75 -1.94 8.52
C SER A 256 -1.33 -2.12 7.98
N VAL A 257 -1.14 -1.74 6.73
CA VAL A 257 0.15 -1.73 6.04
C VAL A 257 0.43 -0.32 5.55
N LEU A 258 1.55 0.28 5.98
CA LEU A 258 2.08 1.54 5.47
C LEU A 258 3.24 1.25 4.52
N ILE A 259 3.15 1.73 3.28
CA ILE A 259 4.27 1.78 2.34
C ILE A 259 4.78 3.22 2.30
N SER A 260 6.02 3.46 2.72
CA SER A 260 6.57 4.81 2.91
C SER A 260 6.72 5.59 1.60
N GLY A 261 7.06 4.91 0.50
CA GLY A 261 7.72 5.56 -0.62
C GLY A 261 9.12 6.05 -0.21
N ASP A 262 9.61 7.06 -0.93
CA ASP A 262 10.90 7.68 -0.64
C ASP A 262 10.73 8.78 0.40
N THR A 263 11.60 8.76 1.41
CA THR A 263 11.53 9.71 2.51
C THR A 263 12.82 9.79 3.32
N ALA A 264 13.09 10.98 3.83
CA ALA A 264 14.04 11.19 4.92
C ALA A 264 13.62 10.44 6.19
N THR A 265 14.60 10.14 7.04
CA THR A 265 14.40 9.52 8.36
C THR A 265 13.46 10.37 9.23
N THR A 266 12.49 9.72 9.87
CA THR A 266 11.54 10.34 10.82
C THR A 266 10.94 11.67 10.33
N PRO A 267 10.12 11.67 9.27
CA PRO A 267 9.43 12.87 8.82
C PRO A 267 8.63 13.52 9.95
N GLU A 268 8.46 14.84 9.93
CA GLU A 268 7.81 15.59 11.02
C GLU A 268 6.40 15.06 11.37
N ALA A 269 5.66 14.56 10.38
CA ALA A 269 4.31 14.02 10.57
C ALA A 269 4.28 12.57 11.14
N TRP A 270 5.43 11.97 11.43
CA TRP A 270 5.52 10.57 11.87
C TRP A 270 5.65 10.49 13.38
N ASP A 271 4.54 10.17 14.02
CA ASP A 271 4.42 9.93 15.46
C ASP A 271 3.58 8.66 15.75
N ASP A 272 3.42 8.33 17.03
CA ASP A 272 2.74 7.13 17.50
C ASP A 272 1.24 7.07 17.11
N SER A 273 0.64 8.17 16.63
CA SER A 273 -0.73 8.17 16.12
C SER A 273 -0.86 7.44 14.77
N VAL A 274 0.24 7.24 14.04
CA VAL A 274 0.23 6.54 12.74
C VAL A 274 0.06 5.02 12.93
N SER A 275 0.81 4.41 13.87
CA SER A 275 0.70 3.04 14.37
C SER A 275 0.33 1.95 13.33
N PRO A 276 1.14 1.75 12.27
CA PRO A 276 0.92 0.65 11.34
C PRO A 276 1.17 -0.72 11.98
N THR A 277 0.43 -1.75 11.58
CA THR A 277 0.84 -3.13 11.92
C THR A 277 2.15 -3.47 11.23
N LEU A 278 2.25 -3.17 9.94
CA LEU A 278 3.46 -3.37 9.14
C LEU A 278 3.85 -2.06 8.45
N LEU A 279 5.08 -1.62 8.69
CA LEU A 279 5.74 -0.56 7.94
C LEU A 279 6.68 -1.17 6.90
N ILE A 280 6.43 -0.89 5.62
CA ILE A 280 7.36 -1.15 4.52
C ILE A 280 8.09 0.16 4.22
N HIS A 281 9.37 0.22 4.56
CA HIS A 281 10.17 1.44 4.53
C HIS A 281 11.35 1.35 3.57
N GLU A 282 11.67 2.46 2.91
CA GLU A 282 12.92 2.57 2.17
C GLU A 282 14.14 2.46 3.10
N ALA A 283 15.20 1.82 2.61
CA ALA A 283 16.51 1.78 3.23
C ALA A 283 17.55 1.94 2.12
N THR A 284 17.47 3.09 1.44
CA THR A 284 18.31 3.40 0.29
C THR A 284 19.80 3.29 0.63
N TYR A 285 20.16 3.70 1.84
CA TYR A 285 21.53 3.73 2.34
C TYR A 285 21.78 2.83 3.55
N LEU A 286 23.05 2.59 3.84
CA LEU A 286 23.52 2.08 5.14
C LEU A 286 23.98 3.26 6.00
N GLU A 287 24.14 3.03 7.30
CA GLU A 287 24.56 4.05 8.27
C GLU A 287 25.85 4.78 7.87
N GLU A 288 26.81 4.05 7.26
CA GLU A 288 28.06 4.65 6.75
C GLU A 288 27.84 5.73 5.68
N GLN A 289 26.65 5.81 5.08
CA GLN A 289 26.28 6.83 4.10
C GLN A 289 25.15 7.75 4.59
N GLN A 290 24.97 7.92 5.91
CA GLN A 290 23.99 8.83 6.52
C GLN A 290 23.98 10.23 5.86
N ASN A 291 25.15 10.83 5.63
CA ASN A 291 25.24 12.15 4.98
C ASN A 291 24.59 12.18 3.58
N LYS A 292 24.65 11.07 2.83
CA LYS A 292 24.00 10.98 1.51
C LYS A 292 22.50 10.76 1.62
N ALA A 293 22.08 10.01 2.64
CA ALA A 293 20.66 9.85 2.94
C ALA A 293 20.02 11.22 3.23
N GLU A 294 20.65 12.04 4.06
CA GLU A 294 20.21 13.41 4.35
C GLU A 294 20.23 14.32 3.12
N GLU A 295 21.33 14.33 2.36
CA GLU A 295 21.48 15.15 1.14
C GLU A 295 20.38 14.87 0.11
N HIS A 296 19.98 13.61 -0.04
CA HIS A 296 19.00 13.18 -1.02
C HIS A 296 17.60 12.93 -0.44
N MET A 297 17.37 13.28 0.84
CA MET A 297 16.10 13.05 1.55
C MET A 297 15.61 11.60 1.45
N HIS A 298 16.52 10.68 1.77
CA HIS A 298 16.32 9.24 1.88
C HIS A 298 16.66 8.76 3.30
N SER A 299 16.48 7.47 3.55
CA SER A 299 16.76 6.85 4.84
C SER A 299 17.88 5.82 4.78
N THR A 300 18.58 5.64 5.90
CA THR A 300 19.46 4.49 6.14
C THR A 300 18.67 3.31 6.69
N ALA A 301 19.27 2.12 6.76
CA ALA A 301 18.61 0.97 7.40
C ALA A 301 18.35 1.21 8.91
N ALA A 302 19.28 1.87 9.61
CA ALA A 302 19.07 2.33 10.97
C ALA A 302 18.02 3.46 11.06
N GLY A 303 17.99 4.38 10.08
CA GLY A 303 16.97 5.41 9.97
C GLY A 303 15.56 4.82 9.78
N ALA A 304 15.42 3.77 8.98
CA ALA A 304 14.15 3.05 8.82
C ALA A 304 13.66 2.44 10.14
N VAL A 305 14.56 1.97 11.01
CA VAL A 305 14.23 1.52 12.37
C VAL A 305 13.75 2.68 13.23
N ALA A 306 14.47 3.80 13.23
CA ALA A 306 14.05 4.99 13.97
C ALA A 306 12.66 5.48 13.53
N SER A 307 12.39 5.47 12.22
CA SER A 307 11.07 5.77 11.67
C SER A 307 10.00 4.77 12.16
N ALA A 308 10.31 3.47 12.17
CA ALA A 308 9.40 2.44 12.67
C ALA A 308 9.05 2.61 14.15
N GLN A 309 10.04 2.97 14.97
CA GLN A 309 9.86 3.27 16.39
C GLN A 309 9.02 4.55 16.59
N ALA A 310 9.30 5.61 15.82
CA ALA A 310 8.56 6.86 15.90
C ALA A 310 7.07 6.68 15.60
N VAL A 311 6.73 5.85 14.62
CA VAL A 311 5.33 5.56 14.27
C VAL A 311 4.68 4.44 15.08
N GLY A 312 5.41 3.79 15.98
CA GLY A 312 4.89 2.65 16.74
C GLY A 312 4.57 1.42 15.89
N ALA A 313 5.36 1.14 14.84
CA ALA A 313 5.14 -0.02 13.96
C ALA A 313 5.44 -1.35 14.68
N THR A 314 4.56 -2.35 14.53
CA THR A 314 4.83 -3.70 15.07
C THR A 314 5.93 -4.43 14.30
N TYR A 315 5.91 -4.30 12.97
CA TYR A 315 6.88 -4.91 12.07
C TYR A 315 7.46 -3.88 11.10
N LEU A 316 8.75 -4.03 10.79
CA LEU A 316 9.46 -3.25 9.77
C LEU A 316 9.95 -4.19 8.66
N ALA A 317 9.63 -3.86 7.42
CA ALA A 317 10.15 -4.51 6.24
C ALA A 317 10.92 -3.51 5.37
N LEU A 318 12.19 -3.77 5.13
CA LEU A 318 13.08 -2.89 4.38
C LEU A 318 12.95 -3.12 2.86
N THR A 319 13.01 -2.05 2.08
CA THR A 319 13.01 -2.08 0.60
C THR A 319 13.82 -0.92 0.01
N HIS A 320 13.73 -0.71 -1.31
CA HIS A 320 14.26 0.45 -2.03
C HIS A 320 15.76 0.68 -1.85
N TYR A 321 16.57 -0.35 -2.09
CA TYR A 321 18.00 -0.32 -1.83
C TYR A 321 18.78 0.36 -2.96
N SER A 322 19.80 1.14 -2.60
CA SER A 322 20.79 1.61 -3.57
C SER A 322 21.47 0.42 -4.26
N ASN A 323 21.81 0.58 -5.54
CA ASN A 323 22.56 -0.42 -6.32
C ASN A 323 23.93 -0.81 -5.73
N ARG A 324 24.41 -0.08 -4.72
CA ARG A 324 25.62 -0.38 -3.93
C ARG A 324 25.39 -1.56 -2.99
N ILE A 325 24.17 -1.71 -2.48
CA ILE A 325 23.75 -2.80 -1.62
C ILE A 325 23.47 -4.03 -2.50
N LYS A 326 24.42 -4.97 -2.52
CA LYS A 326 24.32 -6.18 -3.35
C LYS A 326 23.40 -7.24 -2.77
N ASN A 327 23.22 -7.24 -1.45
CA ASN A 327 22.44 -8.23 -0.73
C ASN A 327 21.57 -7.53 0.31
N SER A 328 20.28 -7.84 0.34
CA SER A 328 19.29 -7.32 1.30
C SER A 328 19.61 -7.72 2.74
N LYS A 329 20.40 -8.77 2.94
CA LYS A 329 20.88 -9.17 4.26
C LYS A 329 21.77 -8.12 4.92
N THR A 330 22.51 -7.32 4.16
CA THR A 330 23.37 -6.26 4.72
C THR A 330 22.57 -5.19 5.47
N PRO A 331 21.56 -4.53 4.86
CA PRO A 331 20.70 -3.60 5.60
C PRO A 331 19.84 -4.32 6.65
N GLU A 332 19.47 -5.59 6.46
CA GLU A 332 18.76 -6.38 7.49
C GLU A 332 19.58 -6.51 8.78
N ASP A 333 20.86 -6.87 8.66
CA ASP A 333 21.75 -7.07 9.81
C ASP A 333 22.06 -5.75 10.53
N GLU A 334 22.22 -4.65 9.79
CA GLU A 334 22.35 -3.30 10.35
C GLU A 334 21.09 -2.89 11.12
N ALA A 335 19.92 -2.99 10.49
CA ALA A 335 18.66 -2.63 11.12
C ALA A 335 18.35 -3.50 12.35
N LYS A 336 18.65 -4.80 12.31
CA LYS A 336 18.51 -5.69 13.48
C LYS A 336 19.39 -5.28 14.66
N THR A 337 20.51 -4.63 14.40
CA THR A 337 21.38 -4.09 15.46
C THR A 337 20.74 -2.86 16.13
N ALA A 338 19.99 -2.06 15.38
CA ALA A 338 19.30 -0.87 15.86
C ALA A 338 17.86 -1.13 16.39
N ALA A 339 17.28 -2.28 16.07
CA ALA A 339 15.85 -2.56 16.12
C ALA A 339 15.14 -2.30 17.48
N ASP A 340 15.86 -2.43 18.60
CA ASP A 340 15.36 -2.26 19.98
C ASP A 340 13.88 -2.68 20.16
N GLY A 341 13.59 -3.96 19.88
CA GLY A 341 12.24 -4.53 20.01
C GLY A 341 11.39 -4.57 18.74
N VAL A 342 11.71 -3.79 17.69
CA VAL A 342 11.01 -3.87 16.39
C VAL A 342 11.39 -5.15 15.64
N ALA A 343 10.41 -5.90 15.15
CA ALA A 343 10.67 -7.07 14.32
C ALA A 343 11.01 -6.64 12.88
N VAL A 344 12.27 -6.85 12.47
CA VAL A 344 12.80 -6.40 11.17
C VAL A 344 13.02 -7.54 10.19
N VAL A 345 12.57 -7.34 8.94
CA VAL A 345 12.93 -8.17 7.78
C VAL A 345 13.39 -7.31 6.60
N ALA A 346 14.14 -7.92 5.69
CA ALA A 346 14.52 -7.30 4.42
C ALA A 346 13.85 -8.01 3.24
N LEU A 347 13.40 -7.22 2.28
CA LEU A 347 12.61 -7.70 1.15
C LEU A 347 13.47 -7.93 -0.10
N ASN A 348 13.03 -8.87 -0.91
CA ASN A 348 13.46 -9.03 -2.28
C ASN A 348 12.27 -8.96 -3.23
N ASP A 349 12.57 -8.76 -4.51
CA ASP A 349 11.55 -8.79 -5.53
C ASP A 349 10.77 -10.10 -5.46
N ASN A 350 9.45 -9.99 -5.54
CA ASN A 350 8.44 -11.04 -5.55
C ASN A 350 8.12 -11.67 -4.20
N ASP A 351 8.74 -11.19 -3.12
CA ASP A 351 8.36 -11.54 -1.75
C ASP A 351 6.90 -11.16 -1.46
N ARG A 352 6.33 -11.89 -0.50
CA ARG A 352 5.00 -11.62 0.04
C ARG A 352 5.03 -11.43 1.55
N LEU A 353 4.26 -10.47 2.03
CA LEU A 353 4.04 -10.22 3.45
C LEU A 353 2.54 -10.33 3.73
N VAL A 354 2.18 -11.21 4.65
CA VAL A 354 0.80 -11.58 4.92
C VAL A 354 0.52 -11.20 6.37
N VAL A 355 -0.25 -10.14 6.58
CA VAL A 355 -0.74 -9.72 7.91
C VAL A 355 -2.12 -10.29 8.10
N ASP A 356 -2.28 -11.19 9.07
CA ASP A 356 -3.58 -11.83 9.34
C ASP A 356 -4.51 -10.98 10.20
N ASP A 357 -5.71 -11.50 10.50
CA ASP A 357 -6.72 -10.78 11.29
C ASP A 357 -6.31 -10.56 12.77
N ASP A 358 -5.31 -11.29 13.27
CA ASP A 358 -4.79 -11.16 14.63
C ASP A 358 -3.59 -10.20 14.68
N GLY A 359 -3.15 -9.70 13.52
CA GLY A 359 -2.03 -8.78 13.36
C GLY A 359 -0.68 -9.49 13.26
N ASP A 360 -0.66 -10.82 13.19
CA ASP A 360 0.58 -11.59 13.04
C ASP A 360 1.08 -11.50 11.59
N LEU A 361 2.40 -11.36 11.44
CA LEU A 361 3.05 -11.24 10.14
C LEU A 361 3.68 -12.56 9.69
N THR A 362 3.36 -12.97 8.46
CA THR A 362 4.01 -14.06 7.76
C THR A 362 4.80 -13.52 6.56
N HIS A 363 6.12 -13.77 6.50
CA HIS A 363 6.95 -13.45 5.34
C HIS A 363 7.21 -14.68 4.48
N LEU A 364 6.86 -14.56 3.22
CA LEU A 364 6.99 -15.57 2.19
C LEU A 364 8.03 -15.09 1.18
N LYS A 365 9.25 -15.64 1.27
CA LYS A 365 10.36 -15.28 0.38
C LYS A 365 10.23 -16.00 -0.94
N TRP A 366 10.32 -15.28 -2.06
CA TRP A 366 10.30 -15.92 -3.37
C TRP A 366 11.66 -16.56 -3.65
N GLU A 367 11.65 -17.88 -3.84
CA GLU A 367 12.80 -18.66 -4.29
C GLU A 367 12.57 -19.13 -5.74
N SER A 368 13.49 -19.93 -6.29
CA SER A 368 13.49 -20.33 -7.71
C SER A 368 12.17 -20.96 -8.21
N ASP A 369 11.43 -21.68 -7.36
CA ASP A 369 10.19 -22.38 -7.75
C ASP A 369 9.11 -22.38 -6.65
N GLY A 370 8.96 -21.26 -5.93
CA GLY A 370 7.88 -21.10 -4.95
C GLY A 370 8.23 -20.14 -3.81
N TRP A 371 7.25 -19.93 -2.93
CA TRP A 371 7.45 -19.15 -1.71
C TRP A 371 7.84 -20.04 -0.54
N VAL A 372 8.89 -19.66 0.18
CA VAL A 372 9.34 -20.32 1.40
C VAL A 372 9.02 -19.43 2.60
N LEU A 373 8.49 -20.05 3.65
CA LEU A 373 8.20 -19.35 4.91
C LEU A 373 9.51 -18.88 5.56
N ALA A 374 9.62 -17.58 5.81
CA ALA A 374 10.61 -17.00 6.70
C ALA A 374 9.95 -16.77 8.07
N ASN A 375 10.44 -17.47 9.10
CA ASN A 375 9.92 -17.28 10.45
C ASN A 375 10.21 -15.85 10.93
N ILE A 376 9.15 -15.09 11.20
CA ILE A 376 9.22 -13.82 11.93
C ILE A 376 8.64 -14.09 13.31
N PRO A 377 9.47 -14.40 14.33
CA PRO A 377 8.94 -14.47 15.68
C PRO A 377 8.42 -13.08 16.07
N PRO A 378 7.19 -12.94 16.59
CA PRO A 378 6.79 -11.70 17.23
C PRO A 378 7.71 -11.46 18.42
N ASN A 379 8.30 -10.26 18.53
CA ASN A 379 8.91 -9.82 19.78
C ASN A 379 7.76 -9.54 20.75
N ARG A 380 7.35 -10.56 21.51
CA ARG A 380 6.42 -10.42 22.63
C ARG A 380 7.15 -10.05 23.91
#